data_AF-A0A2M7XCH6-F1
#
_entry.id   AF-A0A2M7XCH6-F1
#
_cell.length_a   1.000
_cell.length_b   1.000
_cell.length_c   1.000
_cell.angle_alpha   90.00
_cell.angle_beta   90.00
_cell.angle_gamma   90.00
#
_symmetry.space_group_name_H-M   'P 1'
#
loop_
_entity.id
_entity.type
_entity.pdbx_description
1 polymer ?
#
loop_
_entity_poly.entity_id
_entity_poly.type
_entity_poly.pdbx_seq_one_letter_code
_entity_poly.pdbx_strand_id
1 'polypeptide(L)'
;MGIEQFRFLIAISRLRAKWAGVADKTDFIHGDFFKDLPKRADVLVTYLLPEMNAKILPILRKTYPSGTRLVSRDFRFLELEELERCEIGSTKLFLYRL
;
A
#
# COMPACT_ATOMS: atom_id res chain seq x y z
N MET A 1 -0.95 -8.65 3.05
CA MET A 1 -1.19 -9.07 1.65
C MET A 1 -0.64 -8.00 0.72
N GLY A 2 0.03 -8.38 -0.37
CA GLY A 2 0.54 -7.46 -1.40
C GLY A 2 -0.17 -7.66 -2.73
N ILE A 3 -0.29 -6.60 -3.53
CA ILE A 3 -0.79 -6.62 -4.90
C ILE A 3 0.29 -6.12 -5.84
N GLU A 4 0.53 -6.83 -6.93
CA GLU A 4 1.61 -6.54 -7.87
C GLU A 4 1.21 -6.95 -9.29
N GLN A 5 1.55 -6.12 -10.28
CA GLN A 5 1.23 -6.36 -11.70
C GLN A 5 2.30 -7.23 -12.38
N PHE A 6 3.54 -7.23 -11.89
CA PHE A 6 4.62 -8.00 -12.49
C PHE A 6 4.72 -9.40 -11.87
N ARG A 7 4.32 -10.43 -12.65
CA ARG A 7 4.37 -11.85 -12.22
C ARG A 7 5.74 -12.28 -11.67
N PHE A 8 6.82 -11.73 -12.21
CA PHE A 8 8.17 -12.02 -11.74
C PHE A 8 8.41 -11.53 -10.30
N LEU A 9 7.96 -10.33 -9.96
CA LEU A 9 8.08 -9.77 -8.61
C LEU A 9 7.24 -10.55 -7.59
N ILE A 10 6.10 -11.11 -8.01
CA ILE A 10 5.30 -12.01 -7.17
C ILE A 10 6.05 -13.29 -6.86
N ALA A 11 6.69 -13.90 -7.87
CA ALA A 11 7.50 -15.11 -7.66
C ALA A 11 8.64 -14.86 -6.67
N ILE A 12 9.35 -13.74 -6.83
CA ILE A 12 10.40 -13.30 -5.88
C ILE A 12 9.82 -13.08 -4.48
N SER A 13 8.67 -12.40 -4.37
CA SER A 13 8.06 -12.08 -3.08
C SER A 13 7.64 -13.33 -2.32
N ARG A 14 7.03 -14.31 -3.00
CA ARG A 14 6.68 -15.60 -2.43
C ARG A 14 7.91 -16.40 -1.99
N LEU A 15 8.98 -16.39 -2.79
CA LEU A 15 10.24 -17.05 -2.42
C LEU A 15 10.87 -16.42 -1.18
N ARG A 16 10.93 -15.09 -1.11
CA ARG A 16 11.43 -14.34 0.05
C ARG A 16 10.59 -14.60 1.30
N ALA A 17 9.27 -14.63 1.19
CA ALA A 17 8.39 -14.95 2.31
C ALA A 17 8.64 -16.37 2.86
N LYS A 18 8.88 -17.35 1.98
CA LYS A 18 9.27 -18.71 2.38
C LYS A 18 10.62 -18.72 3.09
N TRP A 19 11.63 -18.06 2.53
CA TRP A 19 12.97 -17.99 3.15
C TRP A 19 12.98 -17.27 4.49
N ALA A 20 12.16 -16.23 4.64
CA ALA A 20 11.98 -15.52 5.91
C ALA A 20 11.08 -16.27 6.91
N GLY A 21 10.49 -17.40 6.54
CA GLY A 21 9.63 -18.21 7.42
C GLY A 21 8.28 -17.56 7.77
N VAL A 22 7.77 -16.66 6.93
CA VAL A 22 6.51 -15.91 7.16
C VAL A 22 5.44 -16.18 6.09
N ALA A 23 5.64 -17.20 5.26
CA ALA A 23 4.76 -17.51 4.14
C ALA A 23 3.31 -17.82 4.56
N ASP A 24 3.09 -18.30 5.79
CA ASP A 24 1.79 -18.56 6.40
C ASP A 24 1.01 -17.27 6.76
N LYS A 25 1.71 -16.14 6.91
CA LYS A 25 1.15 -14.83 7.30
C LYS A 25 1.09 -13.84 6.14
N THR A 26 1.61 -14.21 4.97
CA THR A 26 1.72 -13.34 3.81
C THR A 26 1.03 -13.94 2.60
N ASP A 27 0.33 -13.10 1.85
CA ASP A 27 -0.22 -13.46 0.55
C ASP A 27 0.10 -12.38 -0.48
N PHE A 28 0.20 -12.77 -1.75
CA PHE A 28 0.56 -11.92 -2.88
C PHE A 28 -0.37 -12.21 -4.07
N ILE A 29 -1.10 -11.18 -4.49
CA ILE A 29 -2.04 -11.21 -5.60
C ILE A 29 -1.39 -10.62 -6.86
N HIS A 30 -1.55 -11.32 -7.97
CA HIS A 30 -1.25 -10.76 -9.29
C HIS A 30 -2.43 -9.93 -9.76
N GLY A 31 -2.26 -8.62 -9.84
CA GLY A 31 -3.37 -7.73 -10.17
C GLY A 31 -2.96 -6.27 -10.34
N ASP A 32 -3.88 -5.52 -10.91
CA ASP A 32 -3.80 -4.06 -11.06
C ASP A 32 -4.44 -3.42 -9.82
N PHE A 33 -3.66 -2.69 -9.03
CA PHE A 33 -4.16 -2.03 -7.83
C PHE A 33 -5.18 -0.90 -8.11
N PHE A 34 -5.44 -0.54 -9.37
CA PHE A 34 -6.58 0.31 -9.72
C PHE A 34 -7.90 -0.48 -9.87
N LYS A 35 -7.86 -1.81 -9.90
CA LYS A 35 -9.02 -2.67 -10.19
C LYS A 35 -9.23 -3.78 -9.17
N ASP A 36 -8.15 -4.41 -8.76
CA ASP A 36 -8.15 -5.68 -8.03
C ASP A 36 -7.86 -5.49 -6.54
N LEU A 37 -8.14 -4.30 -5.99
CA LEU A 37 -7.96 -4.06 -4.56
C LEU A 37 -8.89 -4.96 -3.74
N PRO A 38 -8.38 -5.56 -2.66
CA PRO A 38 -9.21 -6.32 -1.75
C PRO A 38 -10.22 -5.41 -1.04
N LYS A 39 -11.41 -5.94 -0.75
CA LYS A 39 -12.49 -5.17 -0.12
C LYS A 39 -12.28 -4.87 1.38
N ARG A 40 -11.20 -5.36 1.98
CA ARG A 40 -10.92 -5.18 3.41
C ARG A 40 -9.42 -5.08 3.67
N ALA A 41 -9.02 -4.03 4.35
CA ALA A 41 -7.70 -3.85 4.94
C ALA A 41 -7.83 -2.89 6.12
N ASP A 42 -7.15 -3.18 7.23
CA ASP A 42 -7.12 -2.28 8.40
C ASP A 42 -6.04 -1.20 8.26
N VAL A 43 -4.99 -1.51 7.48
CA VAL A 43 -3.85 -0.64 7.17
C VAL A 43 -3.42 -0.87 5.72
N LEU A 44 -3.22 0.23 4.99
CA LEU A 44 -2.66 0.27 3.65
C LEU A 44 -1.26 0.89 3.72
N VAL A 45 -0.33 0.36 2.93
CA VAL A 45 1.03 0.90 2.81
C VAL A 45 1.36 1.09 1.35
N THR A 46 1.75 2.31 0.96
CA THR A 46 2.06 2.66 -0.42
C THR A 46 3.46 3.24 -0.55
N TYR A 47 4.14 2.90 -1.64
CA TYR A 47 5.31 3.63 -2.12
C TYR A 47 5.12 3.85 -3.62
N LEU A 48 4.44 4.94 -3.95
CA LEU A 48 3.99 5.26 -5.29
C LEU A 48 4.33 6.73 -5.61
N LEU A 49 4.48 7.04 -6.89
CA LEU A 49 4.69 8.41 -7.36
C LEU A 49 3.48 9.31 -7.06
N PRO A 50 3.66 10.64 -6.96
CA PRO A 50 2.57 11.58 -6.66
C PRO A 50 1.34 11.45 -7.56
N GLU A 51 1.53 11.26 -8.86
CA GLU A 51 0.45 11.13 -9.84
C GLU A 51 -0.36 9.85 -9.60
N MET A 52 0.31 8.79 -9.15
CA MET A 52 -0.34 7.52 -8.83
C MET A 52 -1.13 7.63 -7.52
N ASN A 53 -0.59 8.33 -6.51
CA ASN A 53 -1.32 8.63 -5.27
C ASN A 53 -2.63 9.39 -5.57
N ALA A 54 -2.57 10.43 -6.41
CA ALA A 54 -3.76 11.18 -6.81
C ALA A 54 -4.79 10.29 -7.51
N LYS A 55 -4.34 9.43 -8.43
CA LYS A 55 -5.23 8.54 -9.19
C LYS A 55 -5.86 7.42 -8.35
N ILE A 56 -5.12 6.86 -7.39
CA ILE A 56 -5.61 5.73 -6.57
C ILE A 56 -6.52 6.18 -5.43
N LEU A 57 -6.32 7.39 -4.91
CA LEU A 57 -7.09 7.92 -3.77
C LEU A 57 -8.63 7.77 -3.89
N PRO A 58 -9.30 8.15 -5.01
CA PRO A 58 -10.74 7.96 -5.12
C PRO A 58 -11.15 6.48 -5.07
N ILE A 59 -10.30 5.57 -5.55
CA ILE A 59 -10.54 4.12 -5.52
C ILE A 59 -10.37 3.60 -4.08
N LEU A 60 -9.37 4.10 -3.34
CA LEU A 60 -9.17 3.76 -1.94
C LEU A 60 -10.38 4.18 -1.09
N ARG A 61 -10.83 5.44 -1.22
CA ARG A 61 -12.01 5.96 -0.52
C ARG A 61 -13.30 5.18 -0.83
N LYS A 62 -13.44 4.69 -2.07
CA LYS A 62 -14.60 3.89 -2.47
C LYS A 62 -14.52 2.44 -1.96
N THR A 63 -13.33 1.87 -1.93
CA THR A 63 -13.12 0.44 -1.65
C THR A 63 -13.06 0.14 -0.15
N TYR A 64 -12.47 1.04 0.64
CA TYR A 64 -12.20 0.80 2.06
C TYR A 64 -13.10 1.64 2.97
N PRO A 65 -13.47 1.13 4.14
CA PRO A 65 -14.29 1.88 5.10
C PRO A 65 -13.55 3.09 5.65
N SER A 66 -14.32 4.12 6.03
CA SER A 66 -13.80 5.25 6.79
C SER A 66 -13.10 4.78 8.06
N GLY A 67 -11.93 5.35 8.35
CA GLY A 67 -11.08 4.93 9.46
C GLY A 67 -9.94 3.99 9.08
N THR A 68 -9.93 3.46 7.86
CA THR A 68 -8.78 2.69 7.34
C THR A 68 -7.53 3.56 7.37
N ARG A 69 -6.43 3.04 7.93
CA ARG A 69 -5.16 3.77 8.01
C ARG A 69 -4.38 3.62 6.72
N LEU A 70 -3.80 4.70 6.23
CA LEU A 70 -2.95 4.72 5.05
C LEU A 70 -1.58 5.29 5.41
N VAL A 71 -0.52 4.52 5.16
CA VAL A 71 0.86 4.96 5.30
C VAL A 71 1.46 5.12 3.91
N SER A 72 1.95 6.32 3.59
CA SER A 72 2.65 6.57 2.34
C SER A 72 4.12 6.85 2.58
N ARG A 73 4.98 6.23 1.77
CA ARG A 73 6.42 6.45 1.77
C ARG A 73 6.81 7.49 0.72
N ASP A 74 7.61 8.45 1.15
CA ASP A 74 8.28 9.55 0.43
C ASP A 74 7.36 10.57 -0.25
N PHE A 75 6.19 10.16 -0.73
CA PHE A 75 5.24 11.00 -1.45
C PHE A 75 3.92 11.14 -0.70
N ARG A 76 3.44 12.38 -0.59
CA ARG A 76 2.21 12.74 0.15
C ARG A 76 0.96 12.40 -0.67
N PHE A 77 -0.16 12.18 0.01
CA PHE A 77 -1.50 12.26 -0.57
C PHE A 77 -2.03 13.68 -0.34
N LEU A 78 -1.95 14.55 -1.34
CA LEU A 78 -2.19 16.00 -1.19
C LEU A 78 -3.62 16.36 -0.76
N GLU A 79 -4.61 15.50 -1.05
CA GLU A 79 -6.02 15.70 -0.66
C GLU A 79 -6.38 15.09 0.70
N LEU A 80 -5.42 14.47 1.41
CA LEU A 80 -5.64 13.91 2.74
C LEU A 80 -4.95 14.77 3.79
N GLU A 81 -5.63 14.93 4.93
CA GLU A 81 -5.04 15.53 6.12
C GLU A 81 -4.06 14.54 6.77
N GLU A 82 -2.85 15.02 7.04
CA GLU A 82 -1.82 14.23 7.70
C GLU A 82 -2.10 14.12 9.18
N LEU A 83 -2.18 12.89 9.67
CA LEU A 83 -2.25 12.63 11.09
C LEU A 83 -0.86 12.69 11.72
N GLU A 84 0.11 12.06 11.09
CA GLU A 84 1.49 12.02 11.57
C GLU A 84 2.48 12.02 10.41
N ARG A 85 3.69 12.52 10.67
CA ARG A 85 4.85 12.40 9.80
C ARG A 85 6.04 11.91 10.59
N CYS A 86 6.78 10.98 10.01
CA CYS A 86 8.06 10.52 10.53
C CYS A 86 9.14 10.65 9.46
N GLU A 87 10.35 11.07 9.85
CA GLU A 87 11.51 11.08 8.97
C GLU A 87 12.54 10.09 9.52
N ILE A 88 12.97 9.15 8.69
CA ILE A 88 13.94 8.10 9.02
C ILE A 88 15.06 8.17 7.99
N GLY A 89 16.17 8.81 8.38
CA GLY A 89 17.26 9.15 7.46
C GLY A 89 16.75 10.07 6.35
N SER A 90 16.83 9.63 5.10
CA SER A 90 16.28 10.37 3.95
C SER A 90 14.84 10.00 3.60
N THR A 91 14.27 8.99 4.25
CA THR A 91 12.90 8.51 3.96
C THR A 91 11.88 9.29 4.78
N LYS A 92 10.79 9.72 4.13
CA LYS A 92 9.65 10.36 4.79
C LYS A 92 8.47 9.40 4.82
N LEU A 93 7.81 9.26 5.96
CA LEU A 93 6.59 8.48 6.11
C LEU A 93 5.45 9.40 6.53
N PHE A 94 4.31 9.24 5.88
CA PHE A 94 3.10 10.02 6.15
C PHE A 94 1.98 9.07 6.53
N LEU A 95 1.30 9.36 7.64
CA LEU A 95 0.14 8.61 8.11
C LEU A 95 -1.13 9.42 7.88
N TYR A 96 -2.13 8.75 7.31
CA TYR A 96 -3.44 9.28 7.03
C TYR A 96 -4.54 8.36 7.54
N ARG A 97 -5.75 8.90 7.57
CA ARG A 97 -6.99 8.14 7.72
C ARG A 97 -7.87 8.39 6.50
N LEU A 98 -8.36 7.30 5.88
CA LEU A 98 -9.31 7.34 4.78
C LEU A 98 -10.73 7.71 5.25
#